data_AF-A0A9Q1RAU7-F1
#
_entry.id   AF-A0A9Q1RAU7-F1
#
_cell.length_a   1.000
_cell.length_b   1.000
_cell.length_c   1.000
_cell.angle_alpha   90.00
_cell.angle_beta   90.00
_cell.angle_gamma   90.00
#
_symmetry.space_group_name_H-M   'P 1'
#
loop_
_entity.id
_entity.type
_entity.pdbx_description
1 polymer ?
#
loop_
_entity_poly.entity_id
_entity_poly.type
_entity_poly.pdbx_seq_one_letter_code
_entity_poly.pdbx_strand_id
1 'polypeptide(L)'
;MIGVDHFNRDPKKGLEFLQGIYLLPEKFDPQSVACFFKFTAGLDKNLVGDFHGDHDEFCVQVLHEFAGTFDFQDMNLDTALRLFMETFRLPGESQKIVKVLEAFSERYYEQSLQILANKDAILLLSYSILTNTNVQVKKMTEKDFIRNNRHINGGNDLRREFLSELYHSICNNEIRTTPEQGAGFAEMNPSRWIDLMHKSKKTSPSIMCDSKACLDHDMFAIMWGPTIAAISVVFDHAEHEDVYQTCIDGFLAVAKISACHHLEDVLDDLVVSLCKFTTLLNPSLVEEPVLAFGDDAKARKATVTIFTIANKCGDFICIGWRNILDCILRLHRLGLLSARVASDAADDSGIL
;
A
#
# COMPACT_ATOMS: atom_id res chain seq x y z
N MET A 1 -13.54 10.67 -12.42
CA MET A 1 -13.98 9.41 -13.07
C MET A 1 -14.50 9.62 -14.48
N ILE A 2 -15.33 10.64 -14.76
CA ILE A 2 -15.86 10.90 -16.12
C ILE A 2 -14.75 10.92 -17.20
N GLY A 3 -13.63 11.62 -16.99
CA GLY A 3 -12.51 11.62 -17.95
C GLY A 3 -11.87 10.24 -18.19
N VAL A 4 -11.83 9.38 -17.17
CA VAL A 4 -11.38 7.98 -17.28
C VAL A 4 -12.36 7.19 -18.13
N ASP A 5 -13.67 7.36 -17.93
CA ASP A 5 -14.70 6.69 -18.73
C ASP A 5 -14.64 7.09 -20.21
N HIS A 6 -14.35 8.36 -20.50
CA HIS A 6 -14.12 8.82 -21.87
C HIS A 6 -12.87 8.19 -22.48
N PHE A 7 -11.75 8.18 -21.76
CA PHE A 7 -10.50 7.56 -22.22
C PHE A 7 -10.66 6.06 -22.48
N ASN A 8 -11.32 5.34 -21.57
CA ASN A 8 -11.54 3.90 -21.68
C ASN A 8 -12.46 3.52 -22.86
N ARG A 9 -13.26 4.45 -23.37
CA ARG A 9 -14.07 4.26 -24.58
C ARG A 9 -13.31 4.60 -25.85
N ASP A 10 -12.56 5.70 -25.83
CA ASP A 10 -11.81 6.23 -26.97
C ASP A 10 -10.65 7.08 -26.41
N PRO A 11 -9.40 6.58 -26.43
CA PRO A 11 -8.26 7.29 -25.83
C PRO A 11 -8.09 8.71 -26.36
N LYS A 12 -8.28 8.91 -27.67
CA LYS A 12 -8.11 10.21 -28.30
C LYS A 12 -9.17 11.20 -27.82
N LYS A 13 -10.45 10.81 -27.86
CA LYS A 13 -11.54 11.67 -27.36
C LYS A 13 -11.47 11.87 -25.85
N GLY A 14 -10.98 10.89 -25.10
CA GLY A 14 -10.75 11.02 -23.65
C GLY A 14 -9.73 12.10 -23.34
N LEU A 15 -8.60 12.10 -24.04
CA LEU A 15 -7.59 13.14 -23.87
C LEU A 15 -8.11 14.52 -24.33
N GLU A 16 -8.80 14.62 -25.46
CA GLU A 16 -9.45 15.87 -25.93
C GLU A 16 -10.49 16.38 -24.91
N PHE A 17 -11.28 15.48 -24.33
CA PHE A 17 -12.24 15.83 -23.27
C PHE A 17 -11.54 16.40 -22.04
N LEU A 18 -10.46 15.75 -21.57
CA LEU A 18 -9.68 16.19 -20.42
C LEU A 18 -9.06 17.58 -20.63
N GLN A 19 -8.66 17.91 -21.86
CA GLN A 19 -8.23 19.27 -22.22
C GLN A 19 -9.40 20.26 -22.17
N GLY A 20 -10.56 19.90 -22.71
CA GLY A 20 -11.75 20.76 -22.72
C GLY A 20 -12.26 21.14 -21.32
N ILE A 21 -11.94 20.34 -20.31
CA ILE A 21 -12.25 20.62 -18.89
C ILE A 21 -11.03 21.12 -18.08
N TYR A 22 -9.94 21.47 -18.76
CA TYR A 22 -8.70 22.02 -18.17
C TYR A 22 -8.00 21.11 -17.14
N LEU A 23 -8.22 19.78 -17.22
CA LEU A 23 -7.44 18.80 -16.44
C LEU A 23 -6.14 18.40 -17.14
N LEU A 24 -6.08 18.56 -18.46
CA LEU A 24 -4.84 18.56 -19.24
C LEU A 24 -4.64 19.96 -19.85
N PRO A 25 -3.39 20.41 -20.03
CA PRO A 25 -3.13 21.70 -20.63
C PRO A 25 -3.61 21.79 -22.10
N GLU A 26 -3.93 23.02 -22.53
CA GLU A 26 -4.45 23.31 -23.87
C GLU A 26 -3.50 22.86 -24.98
N LYS A 27 -2.20 23.01 -24.75
CA LYS A 27 -1.17 22.39 -25.58
C LYS A 27 -0.87 21.01 -25.02
N PHE A 28 -1.12 19.97 -25.82
CA PHE A 28 -0.70 18.62 -25.50
C PHE A 28 0.80 18.61 -25.22
N ASP A 29 1.15 18.31 -23.97
CA ASP A 29 2.52 18.03 -23.58
C ASP A 29 2.63 16.54 -23.13
N PRO A 30 3.72 15.86 -23.50
CA PRO A 30 3.87 14.44 -23.16
C PRO A 30 3.91 14.15 -21.66
N GLN A 31 4.41 15.09 -20.85
CA GLN A 31 4.59 14.93 -19.41
C GLN A 31 3.25 14.87 -18.68
N SER A 32 2.29 15.73 -19.03
CA SER A 32 0.95 15.72 -18.44
C SER A 32 0.20 14.42 -18.74
N VAL A 33 0.33 13.88 -19.95
CA VAL A 33 -0.27 12.58 -20.33
C VAL A 33 0.41 11.43 -19.59
N ALA A 34 1.73 11.46 -19.46
CA ALA A 34 2.47 10.49 -18.65
C ALA A 34 2.03 10.49 -17.18
N CYS A 35 1.87 11.67 -16.56
CA CYS A 35 1.33 11.80 -15.21
C CYS A 35 -0.10 11.28 -15.11
N PHE A 36 -0.94 11.58 -16.10
CA PHE A 36 -2.31 11.05 -16.17
C PHE A 36 -2.31 9.52 -16.18
N PHE A 37 -1.48 8.88 -17.02
CA PHE A 37 -1.37 7.41 -17.06
C PHE A 37 -0.81 6.81 -15.77
N LYS A 38 0.13 7.50 -15.11
CA LYS A 38 0.79 6.98 -13.90
C LYS A 38 -0.08 7.06 -12.65
N PHE A 39 -0.79 8.17 -12.47
CA PHE A 39 -1.41 8.51 -11.19
C PHE A 39 -2.95 8.41 -11.20
N THR A 40 -3.56 8.22 -12.37
CA THR A 40 -5.02 8.10 -12.46
C THR A 40 -5.46 6.65 -12.34
N ALA A 41 -6.19 6.35 -11.26
CA ALA A 41 -6.81 5.04 -11.08
C ALA A 41 -7.99 4.82 -12.05
N GLY A 42 -8.21 3.56 -12.43
CA GLY A 42 -9.34 3.14 -13.26
C GLY A 42 -9.13 3.19 -14.78
N LEU A 43 -7.96 3.61 -15.25
CA LEU A 43 -7.61 3.53 -16.67
C LEU A 43 -7.49 2.07 -17.14
N ASP A 44 -7.99 1.81 -18.35
CA ASP A 44 -7.81 0.52 -19.00
C ASP A 44 -6.34 0.32 -19.35
N LYS A 45 -5.71 -0.62 -18.64
CA LYS A 45 -4.29 -0.95 -18.79
C LYS A 45 -3.93 -1.49 -20.17
N ASN A 46 -4.88 -2.05 -20.93
CA ASN A 46 -4.64 -2.45 -22.32
C ASN A 46 -4.45 -1.20 -23.19
N LEU A 47 -5.35 -0.22 -23.05
CA LEU A 47 -5.29 1.02 -23.84
C LEU A 47 -4.03 1.83 -23.52
N VAL A 48 -3.62 1.90 -22.25
CA VAL A 48 -2.35 2.52 -21.86
C VAL A 48 -1.16 1.80 -22.48
N GLY A 49 -1.17 0.46 -22.47
CA GLY A 49 -0.12 -0.34 -23.10
C GLY A 49 -0.05 -0.16 -24.61
N ASP A 50 -1.19 -0.17 -25.30
CA ASP A 50 -1.28 0.06 -26.74
C ASP A 50 -0.78 1.45 -27.11
N PHE A 51 -1.14 2.47 -26.33
CA PHE A 51 -0.65 3.84 -26.51
C PHE A 51 0.88 3.89 -26.39
N HIS A 52 1.46 3.29 -25.34
CA HIS A 52 2.91 3.24 -25.16
C HIS A 52 3.63 2.45 -26.27
N GLY A 53 2.97 1.47 -26.89
CA GLY A 53 3.53 0.71 -28.01
C GLY A 53 3.50 1.46 -29.34
N ASP A 54 2.66 2.49 -29.50
CA ASP A 54 2.44 3.17 -30.77
C ASP A 54 3.72 3.83 -31.33
N HIS A 55 3.85 3.84 -32.65
CA HIS A 55 4.95 4.46 -33.40
C HIS A 55 4.84 5.97 -33.57
N ASP A 56 3.69 6.56 -33.24
CA ASP A 56 3.49 7.99 -33.30
C ASP A 56 4.48 8.72 -32.39
N GLU A 57 5.08 9.80 -32.89
CA GLU A 57 6.16 10.52 -32.20
C GLU A 57 5.72 11.04 -30.84
N PHE A 58 4.47 11.50 -30.71
CA PHE A 58 3.93 11.96 -29.45
C PHE A 58 3.78 10.80 -28.46
N CYS A 59 3.33 9.63 -28.91
CA CYS A 59 3.22 8.43 -28.06
C CYS A 59 4.58 7.97 -27.53
N VAL A 60 5.62 8.04 -28.38
CA VAL A 60 7.00 7.74 -27.98
C VAL A 60 7.48 8.73 -26.92
N GLN A 61 7.27 10.04 -27.11
CA GLN A 61 7.62 11.05 -26.12
C GLN A 61 6.89 10.82 -24.78
N VAL A 62 5.60 10.49 -24.82
CA VAL A 62 4.81 10.15 -23.62
C VAL A 62 5.38 8.93 -22.91
N LEU A 63 5.81 7.90 -23.63
CA LEU A 63 6.46 6.72 -23.03
C LEU A 63 7.76 7.08 -22.30
N HIS A 64 8.60 7.93 -22.89
CA HIS A 64 9.83 8.38 -22.22
C HIS A 64 9.53 9.22 -20.97
N GLU A 65 8.60 10.16 -21.04
CA GLU A 65 8.15 10.92 -19.86
C GLU A 65 7.53 10.00 -18.79
N PHE A 66 6.75 9.00 -19.22
CA PHE A 66 6.15 8.01 -18.34
C PHE A 66 7.22 7.18 -17.62
N ALA A 67 8.23 6.69 -18.33
CA ALA A 67 9.39 6.04 -17.72
C ALA A 67 10.11 6.98 -16.74
N GLY A 68 10.25 8.27 -17.10
CA GLY A 68 10.79 9.33 -16.24
C GLY A 68 10.07 9.52 -14.90
N THR A 69 8.79 9.13 -14.80
CA THR A 69 8.03 9.19 -13.52
C THR A 69 8.46 8.14 -12.49
N PHE A 70 9.24 7.12 -12.90
CA PHE A 70 9.71 6.07 -12.00
C PHE A 70 11.05 6.43 -11.38
N ASP A 71 11.23 6.01 -10.13
CA ASP A 71 12.46 6.21 -9.39
C ASP A 71 13.07 4.85 -9.07
N PHE A 72 14.03 4.43 -9.90
CA PHE A 72 14.71 3.14 -9.81
C PHE A 72 16.02 3.20 -9.02
N GLN A 73 16.31 4.32 -8.36
CA GLN A 73 17.50 4.41 -7.50
C GLN A 73 17.46 3.33 -6.43
N ASP A 74 18.61 2.69 -6.23
CA ASP A 74 18.81 1.60 -5.27
C ASP A 74 17.89 0.38 -5.47
N MET A 75 17.23 0.24 -6.63
CA MET A 75 16.42 -0.93 -6.97
C MET A 75 17.22 -1.92 -7.82
N ASN A 76 17.03 -3.22 -7.56
CA ASN A 76 17.49 -4.27 -8.45
C ASN A 76 16.68 -4.26 -9.77
N LEU A 77 17.30 -4.74 -10.85
CA LEU A 77 16.71 -4.71 -12.19
C LEU A 77 15.33 -5.37 -12.26
N ASP A 78 15.16 -6.54 -11.65
CA ASP A 78 13.87 -7.24 -11.65
C ASP A 78 12.81 -6.49 -10.85
N THR A 79 13.18 -5.85 -9.74
CA THR A 79 12.24 -5.06 -8.92
C THR A 79 11.76 -3.84 -9.69
N ALA A 80 12.68 -3.12 -10.34
CA ALA A 80 12.35 -1.99 -11.21
C ALA A 80 11.47 -2.43 -12.39
N LEU A 81 11.83 -3.54 -13.05
CA LEU A 81 11.07 -4.06 -14.19
C LEU A 81 9.66 -4.51 -13.77
N ARG A 82 9.49 -5.18 -12.63
CA ARG A 82 8.17 -5.51 -12.07
C ARG A 82 7.32 -4.26 -11.85
N LEU A 83 7.89 -3.26 -11.17
CA LEU A 83 7.17 -2.02 -10.86
C LEU A 83 6.71 -1.32 -12.14
N PHE A 84 7.56 -1.29 -13.18
CA PHE A 84 7.24 -0.71 -14.48
C PHE A 84 6.13 -1.52 -15.19
N MET A 85 6.29 -2.84 -15.30
CA MET A 85 5.36 -3.73 -16.00
C MET A 85 3.99 -3.87 -15.33
N GLU A 86 3.86 -3.61 -14.03
CA GLU A 86 2.55 -3.68 -13.35
C GLU A 86 1.60 -2.51 -13.69
N THR A 87 2.12 -1.44 -14.29
CA THR A 87 1.34 -0.21 -14.53
C THR A 87 0.43 -0.29 -15.74
N PHE A 88 0.77 -1.09 -16.75
CA PHE A 88 -0.02 -1.31 -17.97
C PHE A 88 0.13 -2.74 -18.47
N ARG A 89 -0.70 -3.17 -19.42
CA ARG A 89 -0.55 -4.48 -20.06
C ARG A 89 0.43 -4.36 -21.22
N LEU A 90 1.44 -5.21 -21.25
CA LEU A 90 2.37 -5.25 -22.38
C LEU A 90 1.63 -5.58 -23.67
N PRO A 91 1.88 -4.84 -24.76
CA PRO A 91 1.39 -5.19 -26.09
C PRO A 91 1.89 -6.57 -26.54
N GLY A 92 1.15 -7.24 -27.42
CA GLY A 92 1.52 -8.56 -27.93
C GLY A 92 2.57 -8.53 -29.04
N GLU A 93 2.68 -7.41 -29.75
CA GLU A 93 3.57 -7.25 -30.89
C GLU A 93 5.02 -7.02 -30.43
N SER A 94 5.94 -7.85 -30.92
CA SER A 94 7.36 -7.83 -30.50
C SER A 94 8.01 -6.45 -30.66
N GLN A 95 7.69 -5.71 -31.71
CA GLN A 95 8.21 -4.36 -31.94
C GLN A 95 7.76 -3.36 -30.87
N LYS A 96 6.52 -3.48 -30.39
CA LYS A 96 5.99 -2.62 -29.33
C LYS A 96 6.63 -2.95 -27.98
N ILE A 97 6.84 -4.24 -27.68
CA ILE A 97 7.53 -4.69 -26.47
C ILE A 97 8.95 -4.13 -26.40
N VAL A 98 9.71 -4.23 -27.50
CA VAL A 98 11.08 -3.71 -27.56
C VAL A 98 11.11 -2.21 -27.25
N LYS A 99 10.22 -1.42 -27.83
CA LYS A 99 10.13 0.02 -27.58
C LYS A 99 9.87 0.35 -26.11
N VAL A 100 8.93 -0.36 -25.48
CA VAL A 100 8.65 -0.21 -24.04
C VAL A 100 9.88 -0.53 -23.20
N LEU A 101 10.61 -1.60 -23.55
CA LEU A 101 11.83 -1.97 -22.86
C LEU A 101 12.98 -0.99 -23.10
N GLU A 102 13.07 -0.37 -24.27
CA GLU A 102 14.09 0.66 -24.55
C GLU A 102 13.92 1.85 -23.63
N ALA A 103 12.70 2.38 -23.48
CA ALA A 103 12.39 3.48 -22.57
C ALA A 103 12.66 3.11 -21.10
N PHE A 104 12.29 1.89 -20.69
CA PHE A 104 12.63 1.36 -19.36
C PHE A 104 14.14 1.29 -19.14
N SER A 105 14.88 0.75 -20.13
CA SER A 105 16.31 0.50 -20.02
C SER A 105 17.11 1.80 -19.97
N GLU A 106 16.69 2.81 -20.73
CA GLU A 106 17.25 4.16 -20.67
C GLU A 106 17.05 4.76 -19.28
N ARG A 107 15.82 4.75 -18.77
CA ARG A 107 15.53 5.27 -17.42
C ARG A 107 16.29 4.54 -16.33
N TYR A 108 16.32 3.21 -16.36
CA TYR A 108 17.03 2.42 -15.37
C TYR A 108 18.53 2.68 -15.41
N TYR A 109 19.11 2.81 -16.61
CA TYR A 109 20.53 3.12 -16.78
C TYR A 109 20.92 4.49 -16.20
N GLU A 110 20.09 5.52 -16.40
CA GLU A 110 20.31 6.86 -15.83
C GLU A 110 20.41 6.87 -14.30
N GLN A 111 19.74 5.92 -13.64
CA GLN A 111 19.64 5.85 -12.17
C GLN A 111 20.47 4.70 -11.55
N SER A 112 20.93 3.75 -12.35
CA SER A 112 21.72 2.58 -11.93
C SER A 112 23.14 2.68 -12.46
N LEU A 113 23.90 3.66 -11.96
CA LEU A 113 25.33 3.73 -12.20
C LEU A 113 25.98 2.54 -11.47
N GLN A 114 26.65 1.65 -12.22
CA GLN A 114 27.65 0.63 -11.78
C GLN A 114 27.26 -0.87 -11.92
N ILE A 115 26.06 -1.27 -12.36
CA ILE A 115 25.73 -2.71 -12.49
C ILE A 115 25.93 -3.24 -13.92
N LEU A 116 25.54 -2.47 -14.93
CA LEU A 116 25.55 -2.86 -16.35
C LEU A 116 26.34 -1.82 -17.17
N ALA A 117 27.03 -2.27 -18.22
CA ALA A 117 28.00 -1.47 -18.97
C ALA A 117 27.34 -0.38 -19.84
N ASN A 118 26.11 -0.61 -20.29
CA ASN A 118 25.34 0.31 -21.12
C ASN A 118 23.85 -0.03 -21.07
N LYS A 119 23.00 0.85 -21.65
CA LYS A 119 21.55 0.64 -21.75
C LYS A 119 21.17 -0.59 -22.59
N ASP A 120 21.99 -0.97 -23.59
CA ASP A 120 21.74 -2.15 -24.42
C ASP A 120 21.82 -3.45 -23.61
N ALA A 121 22.75 -3.52 -22.64
CA ALA A 121 22.87 -4.65 -21.73
C ALA A 121 21.61 -4.80 -20.85
N ILE A 122 21.03 -3.68 -20.40
CA ILE A 122 19.77 -3.67 -19.64
C ILE A 122 18.61 -4.12 -20.52
N LEU A 123 18.54 -3.64 -21.75
CA LEU A 123 17.50 -4.01 -22.72
C LEU A 123 17.52 -5.50 -23.00
N LEU A 124 18.69 -6.05 -23.36
CA LEU A 124 18.85 -7.47 -23.67
C LEU A 124 18.54 -8.35 -22.45
N LEU A 125 19.01 -7.96 -21.27
CA LEU A 125 18.72 -8.69 -20.04
C LEU A 125 17.23 -8.63 -19.69
N SER A 126 16.59 -7.46 -19.78
CA SER A 126 15.16 -7.30 -19.53
C SER A 126 14.30 -8.12 -20.50
N TYR A 127 14.68 -8.18 -21.77
CA TYR A 127 14.04 -9.04 -22.76
C TYR A 127 14.19 -10.54 -22.42
N SER A 128 15.38 -10.94 -21.99
CA SER A 128 15.68 -12.30 -21.53
C SER A 128 14.83 -12.69 -20.31
N ILE A 129 14.68 -11.79 -19.34
CA ILE A 129 13.80 -11.95 -18.17
C ILE A 129 12.36 -12.16 -18.60
N LEU A 130 11.81 -11.26 -19.44
CA LEU A 130 10.41 -11.35 -19.90
C LEU A 130 10.15 -12.64 -20.68
N THR A 131 11.10 -13.07 -21.50
CA THR A 131 11.02 -14.33 -22.24
C THR A 131 10.97 -15.54 -21.29
N ASN A 132 11.75 -15.52 -20.20
CA ASN A 132 11.73 -16.59 -19.20
C ASN A 132 10.41 -16.66 -18.41
N THR A 133 9.73 -15.52 -18.23
CA THR A 133 8.42 -15.45 -17.56
C THR A 133 7.24 -15.78 -18.47
N ASN A 134 7.45 -15.90 -19.79
CA ASN A 134 6.36 -16.19 -20.71
C ASN A 134 5.91 -17.66 -20.57
N VAL A 135 4.66 -17.87 -20.15
CA VAL A 135 4.04 -19.19 -19.97
C VAL A 135 4.02 -20.06 -21.23
N GLN A 136 4.10 -19.45 -22.42
CA GLN A 136 4.12 -20.17 -23.70
C GLN A 136 5.52 -20.64 -24.09
N VAL A 137 6.56 -20.17 -23.40
CA VAL A 137 7.95 -20.53 -23.64
C VAL A 137 8.40 -21.52 -22.57
N LYS A 138 9.18 -22.53 -22.98
CA LYS A 138 9.76 -23.48 -22.01
C LYS A 138 10.65 -22.71 -21.03
N LYS A 139 10.28 -22.71 -19.75
CA LYS A 139 11.09 -22.12 -18.67
C LYS A 139 12.51 -22.68 -18.75
N MET A 140 13.48 -21.79 -18.84
CA MET A 140 14.88 -22.20 -18.97
C MET A 140 15.45 -22.54 -17.59
N THR A 141 16.42 -23.45 -17.54
CA THR A 141 17.13 -23.72 -16.27
C THR A 141 18.04 -22.55 -15.92
N GLU A 142 18.43 -22.40 -14.66
CA GLU A 142 19.41 -21.39 -14.23
C GLU A 142 20.70 -21.43 -15.10
N LYS A 143 21.19 -22.63 -15.40
CA LYS A 143 22.36 -22.84 -16.27
C LYS A 143 22.12 -22.34 -17.70
N ASP A 144 20.93 -22.55 -18.24
CA ASP A 144 20.56 -22.04 -19.56
C ASP A 144 20.42 -20.51 -19.53
N PHE A 145 19.83 -19.94 -18.48
CA PHE A 145 19.73 -18.49 -18.30
C PHE A 145 21.10 -17.83 -18.27
N ILE A 146 22.05 -18.37 -17.50
CA ILE A 146 23.43 -17.87 -17.45
C ILE A 146 24.12 -18.01 -18.82
N ARG A 147 23.91 -19.12 -19.52
CA ARG A 147 24.51 -19.33 -20.85
C ARG A 147 23.96 -18.37 -21.89
N ASN A 148 22.65 -18.14 -21.90
CA ASN A 148 21.98 -17.30 -22.90
C ASN A 148 22.31 -15.81 -22.74
N ASN A 149 22.68 -15.39 -21.52
CA ASN A 149 23.03 -14.01 -21.19
C ASN A 149 24.55 -13.75 -21.16
N ARG A 150 25.35 -14.57 -21.86
CA ARG A 150 26.79 -14.30 -22.04
C ARG A 150 27.02 -13.16 -23.01
N HIS A 151 28.10 -12.42 -22.80
CA HIS A 151 28.53 -11.30 -23.65
C HIS A 151 27.54 -10.13 -23.79
N ILE A 152 26.40 -10.14 -23.07
CA ILE A 152 25.41 -9.07 -23.18
C ILE A 152 25.88 -7.76 -22.56
N ASN A 153 26.90 -7.79 -21.70
CA ASN A 153 27.40 -6.63 -20.97
C ASN A 153 28.46 -5.87 -21.77
N GLY A 154 28.08 -5.31 -22.92
CA GLY A 154 29.01 -4.65 -23.84
C GLY A 154 30.09 -5.59 -24.39
N GLY A 155 29.75 -6.86 -24.62
CA GLY A 155 30.67 -7.92 -25.03
C GLY A 155 31.26 -8.75 -23.89
N ASN A 156 31.12 -8.29 -22.63
CA ASN A 156 31.59 -9.01 -21.45
C ASN A 156 30.49 -9.87 -20.82
N ASP A 157 30.90 -10.83 -19.98
CA ASP A 157 29.98 -11.61 -19.15
C ASP A 157 29.60 -10.84 -17.88
N LEU A 158 28.37 -11.04 -17.42
CA LEU A 158 27.93 -10.62 -16.09
C LEU A 158 28.41 -11.62 -15.03
N ARG A 159 28.53 -11.15 -13.78
CA ARG A 159 28.82 -12.03 -12.64
C ARG A 159 27.76 -13.14 -12.56
N ARG A 160 28.19 -14.38 -12.35
CA ARG A 160 27.26 -15.52 -12.32
C ARG A 160 26.31 -15.43 -11.14
N GLU A 161 26.80 -14.93 -10.02
CA GLU A 161 26.04 -14.72 -8.79
C GLU A 161 24.88 -13.74 -9.04
N PHE A 162 25.16 -12.64 -9.76
CA PHE A 162 24.13 -11.68 -10.15
C PHE A 162 23.04 -12.31 -11.03
N LEU A 163 23.42 -13.10 -12.04
CA LEU A 163 22.45 -13.79 -12.91
C LEU A 163 21.66 -14.88 -12.17
N SER A 164 22.28 -15.54 -11.20
CA SER A 164 21.66 -16.56 -10.35
C SER A 164 20.63 -15.93 -9.40
N GLU A 165 21.00 -14.87 -8.68
CA GLU A 165 20.11 -14.09 -7.81
C GLU A 165 18.90 -13.56 -8.60
N LEU A 166 19.16 -13.00 -9.79
CA LEU A 166 18.13 -12.52 -10.69
C LEU A 166 17.17 -13.65 -11.12
N TYR A 167 17.71 -14.80 -11.54
CA TYR A 167 16.90 -15.97 -11.93
C TYR A 167 16.01 -16.44 -10.78
N HIS A 168 16.57 -16.62 -9.59
CA HIS A 168 15.81 -17.06 -8.42
C HIS A 168 14.75 -16.04 -8.00
N SER A 169 15.06 -14.74 -8.06
CA SER A 169 14.07 -13.69 -7.80
C SER A 169 12.88 -13.77 -8.76
N ILE A 170 13.13 -14.04 -10.05
CA ILE A 170 12.08 -14.21 -11.06
C ILE A 170 11.27 -15.50 -10.86
N CYS A 171 11.90 -16.58 -10.40
CA CYS A 171 11.19 -17.83 -10.11
C CYS A 171 10.32 -17.71 -8.85
N ASN A 172 10.76 -16.97 -7.83
CA ASN A 172 10.03 -16.80 -6.58
C ASN A 172 8.87 -15.82 -6.71
N ASN A 173 9.05 -14.78 -7.52
CA ASN A 173 8.04 -13.79 -7.83
C ASN A 173 8.09 -13.59 -9.34
N GLU A 174 7.02 -13.89 -10.08
CA GLU A 174 7.03 -13.74 -11.55
C GLU A 174 6.71 -12.30 -11.98
N ILE A 175 7.25 -11.87 -13.12
CA ILE A 175 6.86 -10.57 -13.70
C ILE A 175 5.50 -10.72 -14.36
N ARG A 176 4.50 -10.01 -13.83
CA ARG A 176 3.14 -10.00 -14.38
C ARG A 176 3.10 -9.06 -15.59
N THR A 177 3.10 -9.62 -16.80
CA THR A 177 2.98 -8.88 -18.06
C THR A 177 1.54 -8.50 -18.41
N THR A 178 0.58 -9.19 -17.78
CA THR A 178 -0.85 -8.90 -17.83
C THR A 178 -1.36 -8.60 -16.42
N PRO A 179 -1.29 -7.33 -15.96
CA PRO A 179 -1.85 -6.98 -14.67
C PRO A 179 -3.36 -7.22 -14.65
N GLU A 180 -3.90 -7.65 -13.52
CA GLU A 180 -5.34 -7.90 -13.36
C GLU A 180 -6.16 -6.64 -13.66
N GLN A 181 -7.24 -6.80 -14.42
CA GLN A 181 -8.22 -5.77 -14.68
C GLN A 181 -9.19 -5.72 -13.49
N GLY A 182 -8.96 -4.81 -12.56
CA GLY A 182 -9.84 -4.60 -11.43
C GLY A 182 -9.93 -3.12 -11.10
N ALA A 183 -11.14 -2.63 -10.87
CA ALA A 183 -11.41 -1.30 -10.33
C ALA A 183 -11.14 -1.22 -8.81
N GLY A 184 -10.48 -2.23 -8.23
CA GLY A 184 -10.08 -2.27 -6.83
C GLY A 184 -8.73 -1.60 -6.60
N PHE A 185 -8.47 -1.21 -5.34
CA PHE A 185 -7.14 -0.80 -4.94
C PHE A 185 -6.16 -1.91 -5.27
N ALA A 186 -5.08 -1.53 -5.94
CA ALA A 186 -4.12 -2.47 -6.42
C ALA A 186 -3.45 -3.13 -5.19
N GLU A 187 -3.55 -4.46 -5.07
CA GLU A 187 -3.06 -5.22 -3.92
C GLU A 187 -1.60 -4.89 -3.57
N MET A 188 -1.29 -4.71 -2.29
CA MET A 188 0.09 -4.41 -1.88
C MET A 188 0.96 -5.64 -2.16
N ASN A 189 2.07 -5.44 -2.87
CA ASN A 189 3.04 -6.49 -3.18
C ASN A 189 4.46 -6.01 -2.81
N PRO A 190 5.47 -6.91 -2.77
CA PRO A 190 6.82 -6.53 -2.37
C PRO A 190 7.42 -5.38 -3.18
N SER A 191 7.20 -5.34 -4.49
CA SER A 191 7.71 -4.28 -5.38
C SER A 191 7.09 -2.92 -5.06
N ARG A 192 5.77 -2.88 -4.81
CA ARG A 192 5.04 -1.67 -4.41
C ARG A 192 5.41 -1.20 -3.01
N TRP A 193 5.68 -2.13 -2.11
CA TRP A 193 6.18 -1.79 -0.79
C TRP A 193 7.56 -1.14 -0.89
N ILE A 194 8.48 -1.70 -1.69
CA ILE A 194 9.80 -1.09 -1.93
C ILE A 194 9.65 0.32 -2.54
N ASP A 195 8.81 0.49 -3.56
CA ASP A 195 8.51 1.81 -4.15
C ASP A 195 7.95 2.79 -3.11
N LEU A 196 6.99 2.35 -2.29
CA LEU A 196 6.42 3.18 -1.22
C LEU A 196 7.48 3.60 -0.19
N MET A 197 8.34 2.66 0.23
CA MET A 197 9.43 2.93 1.17
C MET A 197 10.53 3.83 0.58
N HIS A 198 10.75 3.77 -0.73
CA HIS A 198 11.66 4.69 -1.42
C HIS A 198 11.07 6.10 -1.48
N LYS A 199 9.78 6.21 -1.86
CA LYS A 199 9.05 7.47 -1.87
C LYS A 199 9.01 8.12 -0.50
N SER A 200 8.76 7.35 0.57
CA SER A 200 8.70 7.90 1.93
C SER A 200 10.01 8.54 2.39
N LYS A 201 11.17 8.03 1.96
CA LYS A 201 12.49 8.60 2.27
C LYS A 201 12.75 9.94 1.57
N LYS A 202 12.16 10.15 0.38
CA LYS A 202 12.36 11.35 -0.46
C LYS A 202 11.27 12.39 -0.28
N THR A 203 10.12 11.99 0.25
CA THR A 203 8.99 12.89 0.46
C THR A 203 9.33 13.85 1.59
N SER A 204 9.12 15.16 1.36
CA SER A 204 9.26 16.17 2.40
C SER A 204 8.37 15.78 3.59
N PRO A 205 8.87 15.88 4.84
CA PRO A 205 8.11 15.46 6.03
C PRO A 205 6.79 16.23 6.22
N SER A 206 6.60 17.34 5.50
CA SER A 206 5.33 18.05 5.44
C SER A 206 5.23 18.83 4.13
N ILE A 207 4.12 18.66 3.42
CA ILE A 207 3.64 19.62 2.43
C ILE A 207 2.64 20.48 3.19
N MET A 208 3.01 21.72 3.55
CA MET A 208 2.04 22.65 4.13
C MET A 208 1.03 23.02 3.05
N CYS A 209 -0.16 22.42 3.13
CA CYS A 209 -1.29 22.84 2.32
C CYS A 209 -1.98 24.01 3.03
N ASP A 210 -2.11 25.16 2.36
CA ASP A 210 -2.88 26.31 2.83
C ASP A 210 -4.40 26.10 2.66
N SER A 211 -4.82 24.87 2.30
CA SER A 211 -6.18 24.45 2.60
C SER A 211 -6.30 24.45 4.12
N LYS A 212 -6.92 25.50 4.67
CA LYS A 212 -7.48 25.52 6.03
C LYS A 212 -8.05 24.14 6.37
N ALA A 213 -8.14 23.79 7.65
CA ALA A 213 -8.66 22.54 8.24
C ALA A 213 -10.05 22.04 7.74
N CYS A 214 -10.62 22.67 6.71
CA CYS A 214 -11.82 22.32 5.97
C CYS A 214 -11.81 20.90 5.39
N LEU A 215 -10.64 20.32 5.07
CA LEU A 215 -10.55 18.97 4.51
C LEU A 215 -10.23 17.89 5.55
N ASP A 216 -9.78 18.27 6.76
CA ASP A 216 -9.30 17.33 7.77
C ASP A 216 -10.39 16.33 8.17
N HIS A 217 -11.63 16.81 8.30
CA HIS A 217 -12.80 15.98 8.57
C HIS A 217 -12.99 14.92 7.48
N ASP A 218 -13.06 15.34 6.21
CA ASP A 218 -13.35 14.44 5.09
C ASP A 218 -12.18 13.47 4.83
N MET A 219 -10.95 13.94 4.98
CA MET A 219 -9.76 13.10 4.91
C MET A 219 -9.78 12.02 5.99
N PHE A 220 -10.04 12.41 7.24
CA PHE A 220 -10.11 11.44 8.33
C PHE A 220 -11.28 10.47 8.17
N ALA A 221 -12.46 10.94 7.71
CA ALA A 221 -13.63 10.11 7.42
C ALA A 221 -13.34 8.99 6.41
N ILE A 222 -12.42 9.21 5.47
CA ILE A 222 -11.97 8.19 4.51
C ILE A 222 -10.88 7.29 5.11
N MET A 223 -9.99 7.85 5.92
CA MET A 223 -8.78 7.16 6.39
C MET A 223 -8.96 6.31 7.65
N TRP A 224 -9.92 6.63 8.53
CA TRP A 224 -10.01 6.00 9.85
C TRP A 224 -10.18 4.47 9.76
N GLY A 225 -11.04 3.96 8.86
CA GLY A 225 -11.33 2.53 8.74
C GLY A 225 -10.10 1.71 8.37
N PRO A 226 -9.41 2.03 7.25
CA PRO A 226 -8.13 1.42 6.90
C PRO A 226 -7.06 1.58 7.99
N THR A 227 -7.04 2.72 8.70
CA THR A 227 -6.09 2.96 9.80
C THR A 227 -6.33 2.02 10.97
N ILE A 228 -7.57 1.91 11.46
CA ILE A 228 -7.93 0.97 12.53
C ILE A 228 -7.64 -0.46 12.10
N ALA A 229 -7.99 -0.84 10.87
CA ALA A 229 -7.72 -2.18 10.36
C ALA A 229 -6.22 -2.49 10.32
N ALA A 230 -5.39 -1.59 9.79
CA ALA A 230 -3.95 -1.76 9.74
C ALA A 230 -3.32 -1.87 11.12
N ILE A 231 -3.65 -0.96 12.05
CA ILE A 231 -3.16 -1.01 13.43
C ILE A 231 -3.62 -2.30 14.11
N SER A 232 -4.86 -2.73 13.88
CA SER A 232 -5.42 -3.97 14.45
C SER A 232 -4.68 -5.22 13.98
N VAL A 233 -4.31 -5.30 12.70
CA VAL A 233 -3.51 -6.43 12.17
C VAL A 233 -2.12 -6.47 12.83
N VAL A 234 -1.45 -5.33 12.94
CA VAL A 234 -0.14 -5.23 13.61
C VAL A 234 -0.26 -5.59 15.09
N PHE A 235 -1.27 -5.05 15.77
CA PHE A 235 -1.53 -5.32 17.19
C PHE A 235 -1.81 -6.80 17.44
N ASP A 236 -2.47 -7.50 16.51
CA ASP A 236 -2.78 -8.91 16.66
C ASP A 236 -1.56 -9.83 16.45
N HIS A 237 -0.66 -9.48 15.54
CA HIS A 237 0.50 -10.33 15.20
C HIS A 237 1.79 -9.91 15.92
N ALA A 238 1.79 -8.79 16.64
CA ALA A 238 2.95 -8.34 17.38
C ALA A 238 3.26 -9.26 18.57
N GLU A 239 4.55 -9.56 18.75
CA GLU A 239 5.09 -10.32 19.89
C GLU A 239 5.91 -9.42 20.85
N HIS A 240 6.16 -8.17 20.47
CA HIS A 240 6.99 -7.23 21.21
C HIS A 240 6.16 -6.10 21.83
N GLU A 241 6.46 -5.77 23.10
CA GLU A 241 5.73 -4.78 23.89
C GLU A 241 5.83 -3.33 23.37
N ASP A 242 6.96 -2.97 22.75
CA ASP A 242 7.16 -1.67 22.11
C ASP A 242 6.22 -1.45 20.92
N VAL A 243 5.94 -2.53 20.17
CA VAL A 243 4.98 -2.53 19.07
C VAL A 243 3.55 -2.36 19.61
N TYR A 244 3.20 -3.02 20.72
CA TYR A 244 1.89 -2.80 21.37
C TYR A 244 1.70 -1.34 21.75
N GLN A 245 2.70 -0.71 22.35
CA GLN A 245 2.60 0.69 22.75
C GLN A 245 2.38 1.62 21.54
N THR A 246 3.09 1.39 20.45
CA THR A 246 2.93 2.16 19.20
C THR A 246 1.51 2.01 18.63
N CYS A 247 0.95 0.79 18.64
CA CYS A 247 -0.44 0.56 18.22
C CYS A 247 -1.44 1.26 19.14
N ILE A 248 -1.24 1.21 20.46
CA ILE A 248 -2.08 1.91 21.44
C ILE A 248 -2.07 3.42 21.20
N ASP A 249 -0.89 4.01 20.99
CA ASP A 249 -0.77 5.44 20.71
C ASP A 249 -1.52 5.81 19.42
N GLY A 250 -1.49 4.93 18.40
CA GLY A 250 -2.27 5.05 17.18
C GLY A 250 -3.78 5.01 17.42
N PHE A 251 -4.29 4.04 18.19
CA PHE A 251 -5.71 3.95 18.55
C PHE A 251 -6.17 5.18 19.36
N LEU A 252 -5.36 5.66 20.30
CA LEU A 252 -5.66 6.87 21.07
C LEU A 252 -5.67 8.12 20.20
N ALA A 253 -4.81 8.19 19.18
CA ALA A 253 -4.81 9.28 18.21
C ALA A 253 -6.10 9.27 17.37
N VAL A 254 -6.54 8.10 16.89
CA VAL A 254 -7.83 7.94 16.19
C VAL A 254 -8.97 8.42 17.08
N ALA A 255 -9.03 7.95 18.34
CA ALA A 255 -10.07 8.36 19.28
C ALA A 255 -10.10 9.88 19.50
N LYS A 256 -8.93 10.50 19.67
CA LYS A 256 -8.80 11.94 19.88
C LYS A 256 -9.31 12.74 18.68
N ILE A 257 -8.92 12.35 17.46
CA ILE A 257 -9.36 13.04 16.23
C ILE A 257 -10.87 12.87 16.04
N SER A 258 -11.40 11.66 16.24
CA SER A 258 -12.85 11.40 16.16
C SER A 258 -13.64 12.27 17.12
N ALA A 259 -13.20 12.39 18.37
CA ALA A 259 -13.84 13.25 19.37
C ALA A 259 -13.79 14.74 18.98
N CYS A 260 -12.67 15.21 18.41
CA CYS A 260 -12.54 16.60 17.94
C CYS A 260 -13.49 16.93 16.77
N HIS A 261 -13.83 15.94 15.93
CA HIS A 261 -14.69 16.11 14.76
C HIS A 261 -16.12 15.59 14.96
N HIS A 262 -16.50 15.15 16.17
CA HIS A 262 -17.82 14.58 16.47
C HIS A 262 -18.19 13.36 15.62
N LEU A 263 -17.21 12.52 15.32
CA LEU A 263 -17.40 11.28 14.55
C LEU A 263 -17.68 10.10 15.50
N GLU A 264 -18.90 10.05 16.02
CA GLU A 264 -19.35 9.06 17.02
C GLU A 264 -19.24 7.61 16.49
N ASP A 265 -19.64 7.37 15.24
CA ASP A 265 -19.56 6.05 14.60
C ASP A 265 -18.12 5.49 14.59
N VAL A 266 -17.13 6.36 14.42
CA VAL A 266 -15.71 5.98 14.40
C VAL A 266 -15.23 5.55 15.78
N LEU A 267 -15.67 6.24 16.84
CA LEU A 267 -15.36 5.87 18.22
C LEU A 267 -16.01 4.55 18.59
N ASP A 268 -17.27 4.33 18.18
CA ASP A 268 -17.97 3.09 18.41
C ASP A 268 -17.27 1.90 17.73
N ASP A 269 -16.89 2.05 16.46
CA ASP A 269 -16.16 1.01 15.72
C ASP A 269 -14.75 0.76 16.28
N LEU A 270 -14.07 1.81 16.74
CA LEU A 270 -12.79 1.67 17.43
C LEU A 270 -12.92 0.87 18.72
N VAL A 271 -13.94 1.17 19.55
CA VAL A 271 -14.23 0.43 20.79
C VAL A 271 -14.54 -1.02 20.47
N VAL A 272 -15.40 -1.29 19.47
CA VAL A 272 -15.70 -2.64 19.01
C VAL A 272 -14.43 -3.39 18.57
N SER A 273 -13.53 -2.73 17.83
CA SER A 273 -12.27 -3.34 17.40
C SER A 273 -11.39 -3.71 18.59
N LEU A 274 -11.19 -2.77 19.53
CA LEU A 274 -10.37 -3.00 20.72
C LEU A 274 -10.93 -4.07 21.64
N CYS A 275 -12.26 -4.16 21.77
CA CYS A 275 -12.93 -5.17 22.58
C CYS A 275 -12.57 -6.60 22.14
N LYS A 276 -12.33 -6.85 20.85
CA LYS A 276 -11.89 -8.15 20.33
C LYS A 276 -10.56 -8.59 20.94
N PHE A 277 -9.65 -7.64 21.18
CA PHE A 277 -8.32 -7.93 21.73
C PHE A 277 -8.33 -8.12 23.24
N THR A 278 -9.38 -7.70 23.95
CA THR A 278 -9.44 -7.88 25.41
C THR A 278 -9.56 -9.34 25.83
N THR A 279 -9.97 -10.23 24.91
CA THR A 279 -10.33 -11.64 25.14
C THR A 279 -11.41 -11.91 26.22
N LEU A 280 -11.81 -10.88 26.97
CA LEU A 280 -12.83 -10.91 28.02
C LEU A 280 -14.21 -11.35 27.49
N LEU A 281 -14.55 -10.91 26.27
CA LEU A 281 -15.84 -11.20 25.64
C LEU A 281 -15.87 -12.58 24.95
N ASN A 282 -14.74 -13.29 24.88
CA ASN A 282 -14.69 -14.64 24.34
C ASN A 282 -14.86 -15.68 25.48
N PRO A 283 -15.96 -16.46 25.50
CA PRO A 283 -16.27 -17.40 26.58
C PRO A 283 -15.46 -18.70 26.52
N SER A 284 -14.20 -18.65 26.06
CA SER A 284 -13.37 -19.85 25.98
C SER A 284 -13.32 -20.58 27.34
N LEU A 285 -13.46 -21.91 27.29
CA LEU A 285 -13.43 -22.84 28.43
C LEU A 285 -12.00 -22.94 29.00
N VAL A 286 -11.36 -21.83 29.30
CA VAL A 286 -10.07 -21.81 29.98
C VAL A 286 -10.35 -22.12 31.45
N GLU A 287 -9.70 -23.15 31.99
CA GLU A 287 -9.87 -23.55 33.39
C GLU A 287 -9.53 -22.41 34.36
N GLU A 288 -8.61 -21.52 33.95
CA GLU A 288 -8.12 -20.38 34.76
C GLU A 288 -8.19 -19.05 33.97
N PRO A 289 -9.39 -18.46 33.79
CA PRO A 289 -9.59 -17.28 32.94
C PRO A 289 -8.88 -16.02 33.49
N VAL A 290 -8.66 -15.95 34.81
CA VAL A 290 -7.95 -14.85 35.46
C VAL A 290 -6.45 -14.88 35.13
N LEU A 291 -5.83 -16.07 35.19
CA LEU A 291 -4.41 -16.23 34.87
C LEU A 291 -4.17 -16.03 33.38
N ALA A 292 -5.04 -16.57 32.52
CA ALA A 292 -4.94 -16.36 31.08
C ALA A 292 -5.01 -14.87 30.68
N PHE A 293 -5.94 -14.10 31.25
CA PHE A 293 -5.99 -12.64 31.05
C PHE A 293 -4.79 -11.94 31.70
N GLY A 294 -4.38 -12.42 32.88
CA GLY A 294 -3.25 -11.91 33.64
C GLY A 294 -1.91 -12.03 32.92
N ASP A 295 -1.72 -13.06 32.10
CA ASP A 295 -0.50 -13.30 31.32
C ASP A 295 -0.53 -12.65 29.93
N ASP A 296 -1.73 -12.45 29.36
CA ASP A 296 -1.90 -11.82 28.05
C ASP A 296 -1.69 -10.29 28.11
N ALA A 297 -0.46 -9.86 27.80
CA ALA A 297 -0.11 -8.45 27.74
C ALA A 297 -0.96 -7.63 26.78
N LYS A 298 -1.30 -8.22 25.62
CA LYS A 298 -2.12 -7.59 24.60
C LYS A 298 -3.53 -7.33 25.12
N ALA A 299 -4.14 -8.32 25.77
CA ALA A 299 -5.46 -8.20 26.38
C ALA A 299 -5.47 -7.12 27.47
N ARG A 300 -4.49 -7.11 28.37
CA ARG A 300 -4.36 -6.07 29.42
C ARG A 300 -4.25 -4.68 28.81
N LYS A 301 -3.38 -4.50 27.80
CA LYS A 301 -3.17 -3.20 27.11
C LYS A 301 -4.42 -2.74 26.36
N ALA A 302 -5.13 -3.64 25.69
CA ALA A 302 -6.39 -3.33 25.02
C ALA A 302 -7.46 -2.87 26.02
N THR A 303 -7.61 -3.56 27.16
CA THR A 303 -8.55 -3.19 28.22
C THR A 303 -8.24 -1.80 28.80
N VAL A 304 -6.97 -1.51 29.12
CA VAL A 304 -6.56 -0.19 29.61
C VAL A 304 -6.86 0.92 28.57
N THR A 305 -6.62 0.63 27.29
CA THR A 305 -6.90 1.58 26.20
C THR A 305 -8.38 1.88 26.06
N ILE A 306 -9.26 0.87 26.11
CA ILE A 306 -10.72 1.07 26.05
C ILE A 306 -11.19 1.97 27.19
N PHE A 307 -10.74 1.72 28.42
CA PHE A 307 -11.11 2.57 29.56
C PHE A 307 -10.50 3.97 29.49
N THR A 308 -9.33 4.11 28.90
CA THR A 308 -8.73 5.42 28.63
C THR A 308 -9.57 6.22 27.62
N ILE A 309 -10.07 5.57 26.57
CA ILE A 309 -10.97 6.18 25.59
C ILE A 309 -12.30 6.55 26.26
N ALA A 310 -12.89 5.64 27.03
CA ALA A 310 -14.13 5.90 27.77
C ALA A 310 -14.01 7.11 28.71
N ASN A 311 -12.90 7.23 29.44
CA ASN A 311 -12.68 8.35 30.37
C ASN A 311 -12.41 9.68 29.67
N LYS A 312 -11.83 9.68 28.47
CA LYS A 312 -11.45 10.92 27.75
C LYS A 312 -12.49 11.39 26.74
N CYS A 313 -13.20 10.46 26.13
CA CYS A 313 -14.08 10.69 24.98
C CYS A 313 -15.48 10.09 25.19
N GLY A 314 -15.84 9.73 26.43
CA GLY A 314 -17.07 8.99 26.75
C GLY A 314 -18.37 9.65 26.27
N ASP A 315 -18.40 10.99 26.21
CA ASP A 315 -19.55 11.76 25.73
C ASP A 315 -19.86 11.53 24.24
N PHE A 316 -18.88 11.04 23.47
CA PHE A 316 -18.99 10.78 22.03
C PHE A 316 -19.01 9.28 21.70
N ILE A 317 -19.05 8.42 22.72
CA ILE A 317 -19.28 6.98 22.56
C ILE A 317 -20.77 6.76 22.68
N CYS A 318 -21.36 6.06 21.72
CA CYS A 318 -22.80 5.80 21.65
C CYS A 318 -23.05 4.31 21.85
N ILE A 319 -23.07 3.54 20.76
CA ILE A 319 -23.35 2.11 20.75
C ILE A 319 -22.20 1.33 21.41
N GLY A 320 -20.98 1.87 21.37
CA GLY A 320 -19.76 1.29 21.94
C GLY A 320 -19.86 1.05 23.44
N TRP A 321 -20.65 1.85 24.19
CA TRP A 321 -20.84 1.70 25.64
C TRP A 321 -21.32 0.31 26.04
N ARG A 322 -22.12 -0.35 25.18
CA ARG A 322 -22.56 -1.72 25.43
C ARG A 322 -21.37 -2.66 25.58
N ASN A 323 -20.39 -2.59 24.68
CA ASN A 323 -19.21 -3.47 24.73
C ASN A 323 -18.32 -3.17 25.94
N ILE A 324 -18.23 -1.88 26.32
CA ILE A 324 -17.48 -1.44 27.50
C ILE A 324 -18.14 -1.99 28.77
N LEU A 325 -19.45 -1.86 28.89
CA LEU A 325 -20.22 -2.40 30.01
C LEU A 325 -20.10 -3.92 30.09
N ASP A 326 -20.15 -4.63 28.97
CA ASP A 326 -19.94 -6.09 28.92
C ASP A 326 -18.52 -6.46 29.42
N CYS A 327 -17.49 -5.68 29.07
CA CYS A 327 -16.13 -5.85 29.60
C CYS A 327 -16.08 -5.62 31.12
N ILE A 328 -16.72 -4.57 31.63
CA ILE A 328 -16.80 -4.26 33.08
C ILE A 328 -17.50 -5.40 33.82
N LEU A 329 -18.64 -5.86 33.32
CA LEU A 329 -19.39 -6.96 33.92
C LEU A 329 -18.57 -8.26 33.94
N ARG A 330 -17.76 -8.51 32.89
CA ARG A 330 -16.87 -9.66 32.87
C ARG A 330 -15.74 -9.53 33.90
N LEU A 331 -15.09 -8.37 33.98
CA LEU A 331 -14.05 -8.12 34.99
C LEU A 331 -14.59 -8.25 36.42
N HIS A 332 -15.84 -7.80 36.66
CA HIS A 332 -16.53 -8.01 37.93
C HIS A 332 -16.71 -9.50 38.25
N ARG A 333 -17.21 -10.29 37.28
CA ARG A 333 -17.38 -11.74 37.44
C ARG A 333 -16.06 -12.48 37.71
N LEU A 334 -14.95 -11.96 37.17
CA LEU A 334 -13.61 -12.50 37.37
C LEU A 334 -12.95 -12.01 38.68
N GLY A 335 -13.61 -11.13 39.44
CA GLY A 335 -13.04 -10.57 40.68
C GLY A 335 -11.87 -9.60 40.44
N LEU A 336 -11.73 -9.08 39.21
CA LEU A 336 -10.64 -8.18 38.82
C LEU A 336 -10.97 -6.69 39.04
N LEU A 337 -12.22 -6.37 39.38
CA LEU A 337 -12.62 -5.01 39.79
C LEU A 337 -12.59 -4.88 41.30
N SER A 338 -12.15 -3.71 41.79
CA SER A 338 -12.21 -3.42 43.22
C SER A 338 -13.67 -3.33 43.68
N ALA A 339 -13.94 -3.78 44.91
CA ALA A 339 -15.28 -3.72 45.51
C ALA A 339 -15.89 -2.31 45.55
N ARG A 340 -15.06 -1.26 45.48
CA ARG A 340 -15.50 0.15 45.46
C ARG A 340 -16.17 0.58 44.15
N VAL A 341 -15.91 -0.12 43.05
CA VAL A 341 -16.57 0.15 41.76
C VAL A 341 -17.92 -0.56 41.67
N ALA A 342 -18.12 -1.61 42.48
CA ALA A 342 -19.35 -2.38 42.56
C ALA A 342 -20.31 -1.92 43.67
N SER A 343 -19.83 -1.14 44.64
CA SER A 343 -20.69 -0.45 45.61
C SER A 343 -21.25 0.82 44.97
N ASP A 344 -22.57 0.96 44.94
CA ASP A 344 -23.24 2.19 44.54
C ASP A 344 -22.58 3.42 45.19
N ALA A 345 -22.44 4.50 44.42
CA ALA A 345 -22.03 5.82 44.89
C ALA A 345 -23.06 6.47 45.86
N ALA A 346 -23.87 5.66 46.55
CA ALA A 346 -24.91 6.07 47.48
C ALA A 346 -24.44 6.18 48.94
N ASP A 347 -23.25 5.67 49.27
CA ASP A 347 -22.74 5.71 50.66
C ASP A 347 -22.05 7.02 51.05
N ASP A 348 -22.04 8.04 50.18
CA ASP A 348 -21.55 9.38 50.53
C ASP A 348 -22.70 10.28 51.05
N SER A 349 -23.55 9.71 51.91
CA SER A 349 -24.55 10.45 52.67
C SER A 349 -24.33 10.27 54.19
N GLY A 350 -23.61 11.23 54.77
CA GLY A 350 -23.40 11.41 56.20
C GLY A 350 -21.98 11.05 56.62
N ILE A 351 -21.17 11.97 57.13
CA ILE A 351 -21.40 12.71 58.38
C ILE A 351 -20.69 14.08 58.31
N LEU A 352 -21.38 15.08 58.86
CA LEU A 352 -20.94 16.45 59.16
C LEU A 352 -19.54 16.58 59.76
#